data_AF-A0A2V7WIT0-F1
#
_entry.id   AF-A0A2V7WIT0-F1
#
_cell.length_a   1.000
_cell.length_b   1.000
_cell.length_c   1.000
_cell.angle_alpha   90.00
_cell.angle_beta   90.00
_cell.angle_gamma   90.00
#
_symmetry.space_group_name_H-M   'P 1'
#
loop_
_entity.id
_entity.type
_entity.pdbx_description
1 polymer ?
#
loop_
_entity_poly.entity_id
_entity_poly.type
_entity_poly.pdbx_seq_one_letter_code
_entity_poly.pdbx_strand_id
1 'polypeptide(L)'
;MLQQTTFSAVLPRFLPFLDRFPDVSALSAASEDEVLAAWSGLGYYARARNLRSAAIEIVARHGGEIPREMRLLKRLPGFGDYMAAAVASLAFGRRVPAVESNVERVLSRVFALRGVPGSRALREKVTSRARRLLPSRRAGDGTVALMDLGQLICTPRRPICPTCPVTEDCEARRRGDPEAFPGRRSRPSPVSVSLAAAIARKAGRLLLVRRRSTWLNGLWEFPSAEADSPEEARRALARRLRPLELALHSSRPIARARHTVVNRRIEVAVFLAEPVGSNGLRGREARWFLPVELANAAIPTLTRKIADAAARSG
;
A
#
# COMPACT_ATOMS: atom_id res chain seq x y z
N MET A 1 -3.69 -4.31 -6.90
CA MET A 1 -3.21 -4.66 -5.54
C MET A 1 -1.69 -4.86 -5.43
N LEU A 2 -0.99 -5.42 -6.43
CA LEU A 2 0.45 -5.76 -6.34
C LEU A 2 1.44 -4.56 -6.38
N GLN A 3 0.98 -3.32 -6.58
CA GLN A 3 1.87 -2.16 -6.58
C GLN A 3 2.47 -1.93 -5.18
N GLN A 4 3.77 -2.20 -4.98
CA GLN A 4 4.44 -2.07 -3.67
C GLN A 4 3.78 -2.94 -2.58
N THR A 5 3.23 -4.10 -2.94
CA THR A 5 2.64 -5.05 -2.01
C THR A 5 3.04 -6.46 -2.44
N THR A 6 3.45 -7.31 -1.51
CA THR A 6 3.88 -8.69 -1.82
C THR A 6 2.69 -9.53 -2.25
N PHE A 7 2.94 -10.56 -3.07
CA PHE A 7 1.92 -11.53 -3.46
C PHE A 7 1.24 -12.17 -2.25
N SER A 8 2.03 -12.60 -1.25
CA SER A 8 1.53 -13.18 0.00
C SER A 8 0.58 -12.28 0.78
N ALA A 9 0.76 -10.96 0.73
CA ALA A 9 -0.14 -10.01 1.37
C ALA A 9 -1.41 -9.74 0.53
N VAL A 10 -1.32 -9.86 -0.80
CA VAL A 10 -2.44 -9.64 -1.72
C VAL A 10 -3.39 -10.85 -1.76
N LEU A 11 -2.85 -12.07 -1.75
CA LEU A 11 -3.61 -13.29 -1.98
C LEU A 11 -4.87 -13.42 -1.09
N PRO A 12 -4.81 -13.19 0.24
CA PRO A 12 -6.00 -13.31 1.11
C PRO A 12 -7.08 -12.24 0.86
N ARG A 13 -6.78 -11.21 0.05
CA ARG A 13 -7.68 -10.08 -0.23
C ARG A 13 -8.17 -10.07 -1.66
N PHE A 14 -7.43 -10.66 -2.60
CA PHE A 14 -7.74 -10.57 -4.02
C PHE A 14 -9.06 -11.26 -4.38
N LEU A 15 -9.23 -12.54 -4.01
CA LEU A 15 -10.45 -13.28 -4.34
C LEU A 15 -11.69 -12.68 -3.64
N PRO A 16 -11.69 -12.42 -2.31
CA PRO A 16 -12.84 -11.78 -1.66
C PRO A 16 -13.18 -10.39 -2.23
N PHE A 17 -12.18 -9.65 -2.72
CA PHE A 17 -12.43 -8.37 -3.38
C PHE A 17 -13.15 -8.54 -4.72
N LEU A 18 -12.79 -9.56 -5.52
CA LEU A 18 -13.48 -9.88 -6.75
C LEU A 18 -14.88 -10.46 -6.49
N ASP A 19 -15.06 -11.30 -5.48
CA ASP A 19 -16.38 -11.81 -5.10
C ASP A 19 -17.33 -10.67 -4.71
N ARG A 20 -16.80 -9.66 -4.00
CA ARG A 20 -17.57 -8.47 -3.61
C ARG A 20 -17.80 -7.50 -4.76
N PHE A 21 -16.83 -7.33 -5.64
CA PHE A 21 -16.85 -6.40 -6.78
C PHE A 21 -16.52 -7.17 -8.08
N PRO A 22 -17.47 -7.95 -8.62
CA PRO A 22 -17.20 -8.90 -9.71
C PRO A 22 -16.87 -8.21 -11.04
N ASP A 23 -17.31 -6.97 -11.22
CA ASP A 23 -17.08 -6.19 -12.43
C ASP A 23 -16.86 -4.70 -12.12
N VAL A 24 -16.56 -3.95 -13.18
CA VAL A 24 -16.28 -2.50 -13.10
C VAL A 24 -17.52 -1.71 -12.66
N SER A 25 -18.71 -2.15 -13.06
CA SER A 25 -19.99 -1.51 -12.70
C SER A 25 -20.28 -1.66 -11.21
N ALA A 26 -20.11 -2.87 -10.66
CA ALA A 26 -20.24 -3.15 -9.23
C ALA A 26 -19.24 -2.32 -8.40
N LEU A 27 -17.98 -2.23 -8.85
CA LEU A 27 -16.98 -1.40 -8.16
C LEU A 27 -17.29 0.10 -8.25
N SER A 28 -17.81 0.57 -9.38
CA SER A 28 -18.24 1.95 -9.58
C SER A 28 -19.40 2.35 -8.66
N ALA A 29 -20.38 1.44 -8.50
CA ALA A 29 -21.57 1.67 -7.68
C ALA A 29 -21.29 1.59 -6.17
N ALA A 30 -20.25 0.85 -5.76
CA ALA A 30 -19.89 0.71 -4.35
C ALA A 30 -19.54 2.05 -3.70
N SER A 31 -19.80 2.19 -2.40
CA SER A 31 -19.36 3.36 -1.62
C SER A 31 -17.84 3.35 -1.40
N GLU A 32 -17.25 4.51 -1.09
CA GLU A 32 -15.82 4.58 -0.75
C GLU A 32 -15.50 3.71 0.48
N ASP A 33 -16.35 3.73 1.51
CA ASP A 33 -16.11 2.98 2.75
C ASP A 33 -16.09 1.47 2.51
N GLU A 34 -16.97 0.94 1.64
CA GLU A 34 -16.96 -0.47 1.26
C GLU A 34 -15.66 -0.86 0.54
N VAL A 35 -15.18 -0.04 -0.39
CA VAL A 35 -13.94 -0.31 -1.12
C VAL A 35 -12.73 -0.23 -0.20
N LEU A 36 -12.69 0.75 0.72
CA LEU A 36 -11.60 0.86 1.70
C LEU A 36 -11.60 -0.27 2.73
N ALA A 37 -12.79 -0.73 3.14
CA ALA A 37 -12.95 -1.90 3.99
C ALA A 37 -12.38 -3.15 3.33
N ALA A 38 -12.76 -3.43 2.09
CA ALA A 38 -12.26 -4.57 1.32
C ALA A 38 -10.74 -4.48 1.04
N TRP A 39 -10.19 -3.26 0.94
CA TRP A 39 -8.76 -3.01 0.75
C TRP A 39 -7.95 -3.04 2.06
N SER A 40 -8.62 -3.17 3.21
CA SER A 40 -7.97 -2.95 4.50
C SER A 40 -6.80 -3.91 4.74
N GLY A 41 -5.69 -3.35 5.22
CA GLY A 41 -4.45 -4.08 5.47
C GLY A 41 -3.46 -4.12 4.31
N LEU A 42 -3.86 -3.79 3.07
CA LEU A 42 -2.94 -3.72 1.92
C LEU A 42 -2.12 -2.42 1.89
N GLY A 43 -2.48 -1.42 2.70
CA GLY A 43 -1.83 -0.12 2.74
C GLY A 43 -2.01 0.70 1.45
N TYR A 44 -1.44 1.91 1.42
CA TYR A 44 -1.53 2.83 0.27
C TYR A 44 -2.98 2.98 -0.26
N TYR A 45 -3.89 3.39 0.63
CA TYR A 45 -5.33 3.46 0.36
C TYR A 45 -5.73 4.40 -0.80
N ALA A 46 -4.85 5.31 -1.21
CA ALA A 46 -5.04 6.09 -2.44
C ALA A 46 -5.20 5.18 -3.68
N ARG A 47 -4.59 3.98 -3.69
CA ARG A 47 -4.76 3.00 -4.77
C ARG A 47 -6.20 2.50 -4.86
N ALA A 48 -6.85 2.22 -3.73
CA ALA A 48 -8.23 1.76 -3.67
C ALA A 48 -9.19 2.85 -4.17
N ARG A 49 -8.96 4.10 -3.72
CA ARG A 49 -9.71 5.28 -4.18
C ARG A 49 -9.57 5.49 -5.68
N ASN A 50 -8.34 5.52 -6.17
CA ASN A 50 -8.08 5.70 -7.59
C ASN A 50 -8.67 4.56 -8.43
N LEU A 51 -8.64 3.31 -7.93
CA LEU A 51 -9.26 2.19 -8.62
C LEU A 51 -10.78 2.37 -8.73
N ARG A 52 -11.45 2.80 -7.65
CA ARG A 52 -12.87 3.13 -7.66
C ARG A 52 -13.16 4.31 -8.60
N SER A 53 -12.38 5.38 -8.53
CA SER A 53 -12.53 6.53 -9.43
C SER A 53 -12.33 6.15 -10.90
N ALA A 54 -11.38 5.25 -11.20
CA ALA A 54 -11.20 4.72 -12.53
C ALA A 54 -12.40 3.89 -12.98
N ALA A 55 -12.98 3.06 -12.10
CA ALA A 55 -14.19 2.31 -12.39
C ALA A 55 -15.37 3.24 -12.73
N ILE A 56 -15.57 4.30 -11.95
CA ILE A 56 -16.58 5.34 -12.21
C ILE A 56 -16.35 5.99 -13.57
N GLU A 57 -15.11 6.35 -13.89
CA GLU A 57 -14.80 6.95 -15.19
C GLU A 57 -15.01 5.98 -16.36
N ILE A 58 -14.68 4.70 -16.19
CA ILE A 58 -14.91 3.67 -17.21
C ILE A 58 -16.41 3.49 -17.47
N VAL A 59 -17.24 3.44 -16.43
CA VAL A 59 -18.70 3.37 -16.60
C VAL A 59 -19.22 4.61 -17.31
N ALA A 60 -18.85 5.80 -16.83
CA ALA A 60 -19.38 7.07 -17.32
C ALA A 60 -18.95 7.42 -18.75
N ARG A 61 -17.71 7.12 -19.14
CA ARG A 61 -17.12 7.56 -20.43
C ARG A 61 -16.92 6.44 -21.44
N HIS A 62 -16.94 5.19 -20.99
CA HIS A 62 -16.63 4.03 -21.82
C HIS A 62 -17.70 2.93 -21.73
N GLY A 63 -18.87 3.21 -21.15
CA GLY A 63 -19.99 2.26 -21.09
C GLY A 63 -19.70 1.00 -20.28
N GLY A 64 -18.75 1.06 -19.34
CA GLY A 64 -18.30 -0.09 -18.55
C GLY A 64 -17.18 -0.89 -19.21
N GLU A 65 -16.81 -0.60 -20.46
CA GLU A 65 -15.71 -1.28 -21.14
C GLU A 65 -14.35 -0.63 -20.81
N ILE A 66 -13.41 -1.44 -20.32
CA ILE A 66 -12.05 -0.97 -20.05
C ILE A 66 -11.36 -0.62 -21.39
N PRO A 67 -10.84 0.61 -21.56
CA PRO A 67 -10.15 1.00 -22.80
C PRO A 67 -8.94 0.11 -23.09
N ARG A 68 -8.74 -0.28 -24.36
CA ARG A 68 -7.63 -1.15 -24.77
C ARG A 68 -6.33 -0.39 -25.08
N GLU A 69 -6.45 0.88 -25.43
CA GLU A 69 -5.32 1.72 -25.82
C GLU A 69 -4.61 2.30 -24.60
N MET A 70 -3.28 2.19 -24.57
CA MET A 70 -2.44 2.74 -23.50
C MET A 70 -2.67 4.24 -23.28
N ARG A 71 -2.90 5.03 -24.34
CA ARG A 71 -3.16 6.47 -24.24
C ARG A 71 -4.48 6.78 -23.51
N LEU A 72 -5.50 5.94 -23.69
CA LEU A 72 -6.79 6.06 -23.02
C LEU A 72 -6.65 5.60 -21.56
N LEU A 73 -6.04 4.44 -21.35
CA LEU A 73 -5.77 3.88 -20.01
C LEU A 73 -5.00 4.86 -19.12
N LYS A 74 -3.99 5.54 -19.64
CA LYS A 74 -3.19 6.54 -18.90
C LYS A 74 -3.99 7.74 -18.37
N ARG A 75 -5.19 7.99 -18.88
CA ARG A 75 -6.05 9.08 -18.40
C ARG A 75 -6.89 8.69 -17.19
N LEU A 76 -7.02 7.39 -16.92
CA LEU A 76 -7.78 6.90 -15.79
C LEU A 76 -7.07 7.23 -14.46
N PRO A 77 -7.81 7.58 -13.40
CA PRO A 77 -7.28 7.79 -12.07
C PRO A 77 -6.40 6.64 -11.59
N GLY A 78 -5.16 6.95 -11.18
CA GLY A 78 -4.19 5.96 -10.71
C GLY A 78 -3.49 5.12 -11.78
N PHE A 79 -3.81 5.32 -13.07
CA PHE A 79 -3.14 4.65 -14.17
C PHE A 79 -1.93 5.45 -14.66
N GLY A 80 -0.80 5.32 -13.96
CA GLY A 80 0.50 5.78 -14.46
C GLY A 80 1.03 4.91 -15.60
N ASP A 81 2.23 5.25 -16.11
CA ASP A 81 2.89 4.55 -17.23
C ASP A 81 2.91 3.03 -17.06
N TYR A 82 3.31 2.57 -15.87
CA TYR A 82 3.36 1.14 -15.56
C TYR A 82 1.98 0.48 -15.61
N MET A 83 0.99 1.03 -14.92
CA MET A 83 -0.33 0.39 -14.81
C MET A 83 -1.05 0.36 -16.16
N ALA A 84 -0.98 1.46 -16.92
CA ALA A 84 -1.54 1.50 -18.26
C ALA A 84 -0.84 0.51 -19.20
N ALA A 85 0.49 0.39 -19.15
CA ALA A 85 1.22 -0.60 -19.93
C ALA A 85 0.87 -2.03 -19.52
N ALA A 86 0.78 -2.31 -18.21
CA ALA A 86 0.43 -3.63 -17.69
C ALA A 86 -0.97 -4.07 -18.12
N VAL A 87 -1.98 -3.21 -17.99
CA VAL A 87 -3.34 -3.55 -18.44
C VAL A 87 -3.38 -3.71 -19.96
N ALA A 88 -2.77 -2.78 -20.71
CA ALA A 88 -2.72 -2.88 -22.17
C ALA A 88 -2.06 -4.17 -22.65
N SER A 89 -0.95 -4.59 -22.03
CA SER A 89 -0.21 -5.78 -22.46
C SER A 89 -0.84 -7.08 -21.98
N LEU A 90 -1.20 -7.17 -20.69
CA LEU A 90 -1.67 -8.41 -20.07
C LEU A 90 -3.12 -8.72 -20.42
N ALA A 91 -4.01 -7.72 -20.36
CA ALA A 91 -5.44 -7.95 -20.61
C ALA A 91 -5.79 -7.86 -22.11
N PHE A 92 -5.08 -7.03 -22.87
CA PHE A 92 -5.43 -6.73 -24.26
C PHE A 92 -4.35 -7.10 -25.28
N GLY A 93 -3.28 -7.77 -24.86
CA GLY A 93 -2.23 -8.26 -25.75
C GLY A 93 -1.45 -7.18 -26.50
N ARG A 94 -1.55 -5.91 -26.09
CA ARG A 94 -0.83 -4.81 -26.75
C ARG A 94 0.67 -5.00 -26.55
N ARG A 95 1.44 -4.80 -27.62
CA ARG A 95 2.91 -4.92 -27.60
C ARG A 95 3.58 -3.70 -26.94
N VAL A 96 3.33 -3.52 -25.65
CA VAL A 96 3.90 -2.45 -24.81
C VAL A 96 4.54 -3.07 -23.56
N PRO A 97 5.76 -2.68 -23.18
CA PRO A 97 6.43 -3.26 -22.02
C PRO A 97 5.92 -2.63 -20.72
N ALA A 98 5.49 -3.47 -19.78
CA ALA A 98 5.21 -3.05 -18.41
C ALA A 98 6.46 -3.26 -17.55
N VAL A 99 7.22 -2.19 -17.33
CA VAL A 99 8.48 -2.25 -16.56
C VAL A 99 8.20 -1.91 -15.10
N GLU A 100 8.22 -2.94 -14.24
CA GLU A 100 8.33 -2.76 -12.79
C GLU A 100 9.76 -3.11 -12.30
N SER A 101 9.97 -3.10 -10.99
CA SER A 101 11.26 -3.28 -10.34
C SER A 101 11.99 -4.61 -10.64
N ASN A 102 11.27 -5.71 -10.85
CA ASN A 102 11.85 -7.00 -11.24
C ASN A 102 12.31 -6.95 -12.69
N VAL A 103 11.48 -6.46 -13.62
CA VAL A 103 11.87 -6.23 -15.03
C VAL A 103 13.03 -5.25 -15.15
N GLU A 104 13.00 -4.14 -14.40
CA GLU A 104 14.11 -3.17 -14.35
C GLU A 104 15.41 -3.84 -13.93
N ARG A 105 15.40 -4.61 -12.84
CA ARG A 105 16.58 -5.34 -12.36
C ARG A 105 17.07 -6.37 -13.37
N VAL A 106 16.19 -7.20 -13.91
CA VAL A 106 16.52 -8.26 -14.88
C VAL A 106 17.21 -7.64 -16.09
N LEU A 107 16.58 -6.64 -16.72
CA LEU A 107 17.12 -6.05 -17.94
C LEU A 107 18.35 -5.18 -17.66
N SER A 108 18.44 -4.55 -16.49
CA SER A 108 19.67 -3.89 -16.07
C SER A 108 20.84 -4.85 -15.93
N ARG A 109 20.61 -6.09 -15.48
CA ARG A 109 21.65 -7.13 -15.41
C ARG A 109 21.98 -7.70 -16.78
N VAL A 110 20.97 -8.09 -17.56
CA VAL A 110 21.17 -8.66 -18.90
C VAL A 110 21.97 -7.72 -19.79
N PHE A 111 21.69 -6.42 -19.76
CA PHE A 111 22.35 -5.42 -20.59
C PHE A 111 23.41 -4.57 -19.86
N ALA A 112 23.79 -4.92 -18.63
CA ALA A 112 24.70 -4.15 -17.77
C ALA A 112 24.41 -2.64 -17.72
N LEU A 113 23.13 -2.28 -17.56
CA LEU A 113 22.70 -0.89 -17.46
C LEU A 113 22.87 -0.37 -16.04
N ARG A 114 23.81 0.56 -15.84
CA ARG A 114 23.94 1.29 -14.58
C ARG A 114 22.95 2.46 -14.49
N GLY A 115 22.51 2.74 -13.27
CA GLY A 115 21.68 3.89 -12.93
C GLY A 115 21.10 3.80 -11.53
N VAL A 116 20.47 4.88 -11.07
CA VAL A 116 19.73 4.86 -9.80
C VAL A 116 18.43 4.09 -10.01
N PRO A 117 18.17 3.00 -9.25
CA PRO A 117 16.93 2.22 -9.36
C PRO A 117 15.69 3.11 -9.25
N GLY A 118 14.74 2.94 -10.17
CA GLY A 118 13.51 3.72 -10.28
C GLY A 118 13.67 5.16 -10.76
N SER A 119 14.88 5.58 -11.17
CA SER A 119 15.06 6.89 -11.83
C SER A 119 14.40 6.90 -13.21
N ARG A 120 13.98 8.09 -13.67
CA ARG A 120 13.40 8.26 -15.01
C ARG A 120 14.38 7.80 -16.11
N ALA A 121 15.63 8.23 -16.02
CA ALA A 121 16.67 7.89 -17.00
C ALA A 121 16.93 6.38 -17.11
N LEU A 122 16.98 5.66 -15.98
CA LEU A 122 17.14 4.21 -16.02
C LEU A 122 15.90 3.52 -16.61
N ARG A 123 14.70 3.94 -16.19
CA ARG A 123 13.44 3.40 -16.72
C ARG A 123 13.31 3.58 -18.23
N GLU A 124 13.73 4.72 -18.78
CA GLU A 124 13.73 4.95 -20.23
C GLU A 124 14.67 3.97 -20.96
N LYS A 125 15.91 3.78 -20.46
CA LYS A 125 16.87 2.81 -21.02
C LYS A 125 16.31 1.37 -20.98
N VAL A 126 15.78 0.95 -19.84
CA VAL A 126 15.19 -0.38 -19.66
C VAL A 126 13.98 -0.56 -20.57
N THR A 127 13.07 0.42 -20.62
CA THR A 127 11.86 0.34 -21.45
C THR A 127 12.20 0.22 -22.93
N SER A 128 13.24 0.91 -23.39
CA SER A 128 13.76 0.79 -24.77
C SER A 128 14.24 -0.64 -25.06
N ARG A 129 14.94 -1.28 -24.11
CA ARG A 129 15.37 -2.67 -24.24
C ARG A 129 14.20 -3.66 -24.21
N ALA A 130 13.29 -3.49 -23.25
CA ALA A 130 12.11 -4.33 -23.12
C ALA A 130 11.26 -4.32 -24.40
N ARG A 131 11.05 -3.14 -25.01
CA ARG A 131 10.28 -3.01 -26.25
C ARG A 131 10.86 -3.82 -27.40
N ARG A 132 12.18 -3.93 -27.50
CA ARG A 132 12.86 -4.73 -28.53
C ARG A 132 12.74 -6.23 -28.28
N LEU A 133 12.74 -6.65 -27.02
CA LEU A 133 12.64 -8.06 -26.62
C LEU A 133 11.21 -8.62 -26.65
N LEU A 134 10.19 -7.77 -26.57
CA LEU A 134 8.82 -8.25 -26.57
C LEU A 134 8.49 -9.00 -27.86
N PRO A 135 7.97 -10.24 -27.77
CA PRO A 135 7.59 -11.00 -28.94
C PRO A 135 6.45 -10.31 -29.69
N SER A 136 6.35 -10.58 -31.00
CA SER A 136 5.28 -10.04 -31.86
C SER A 136 3.90 -10.62 -31.49
N ARG A 137 3.87 -11.86 -31.01
CA ARG A 137 2.69 -12.55 -30.46
C ARG A 137 2.89 -12.77 -28.96
N ARG A 138 1.82 -12.80 -28.18
CA ARG A 138 1.87 -13.08 -26.73
C ARG A 138 2.79 -12.12 -25.95
N ALA A 139 2.77 -10.83 -26.29
CA ALA A 139 3.58 -9.80 -25.62
C ALA A 139 3.28 -9.69 -24.12
N GLY A 140 2.03 -9.96 -23.71
CA GLY A 140 1.64 -10.07 -22.31
C GLY A 140 2.45 -11.15 -21.59
N ASP A 141 2.51 -12.36 -22.14
CA ASP A 141 3.27 -13.48 -21.55
C ASP A 141 4.76 -13.20 -21.48
N GLY A 142 5.33 -12.55 -22.51
CA GLY A 142 6.73 -12.10 -22.46
C GLY A 142 6.99 -11.09 -21.33
N THR A 143 6.01 -10.25 -21.01
CA THR A 143 6.08 -9.32 -19.88
C THR A 143 6.02 -10.06 -18.54
N VAL A 144 5.09 -11.01 -18.40
CA VAL A 144 4.97 -11.84 -17.18
C VAL A 144 6.23 -12.68 -16.97
N ALA A 145 6.78 -13.29 -18.03
CA ALA A 145 7.99 -14.09 -17.95
C ALA A 145 9.19 -13.28 -17.41
N LEU A 146 9.34 -12.00 -17.79
CA LEU A 146 10.37 -11.12 -17.23
C LEU A 146 10.11 -10.79 -15.75
N MET A 147 8.85 -10.59 -15.36
CA MET A 147 8.48 -10.36 -13.96
C MET A 147 8.80 -11.59 -13.10
N ASP A 148 8.39 -12.79 -13.55
CA ASP A 148 8.63 -14.06 -12.88
C ASP A 148 10.11 -14.40 -12.80
N LEU A 149 10.85 -14.18 -13.89
CA LEU A 149 12.30 -14.35 -13.91
C LEU A 149 12.96 -13.50 -12.81
N GLY A 150 12.57 -12.23 -12.69
CA GLY A 150 13.10 -11.36 -11.64
C GLY A 150 12.63 -11.75 -10.24
N GLN A 151 11.41 -12.26 -10.10
CA GLN A 151 10.84 -12.66 -8.82
C GLN A 151 11.46 -13.95 -8.27
N LEU A 152 11.68 -14.96 -9.12
CA LEU A 152 12.01 -16.33 -8.73
C LEU A 152 13.50 -16.65 -8.86
N ILE A 153 14.20 -16.10 -9.87
CA ILE A 153 15.57 -16.50 -10.21
C ILE A 153 16.54 -15.32 -10.07
N CYS A 154 16.26 -14.22 -10.78
CA CYS A 154 17.10 -13.03 -10.83
C CYS A 154 16.74 -12.09 -9.65
N THR A 155 16.83 -12.62 -8.44
CA THR A 155 16.48 -11.96 -7.18
C THR A 155 17.43 -10.80 -6.84
N PRO A 156 17.04 -9.83 -5.99
CA PRO A 156 17.89 -8.69 -5.65
C PRO A 156 19.25 -9.06 -5.05
N ARG A 157 19.33 -10.15 -4.29
CA ARG A 157 20.54 -10.69 -3.67
C ARG A 157 20.62 -12.18 -3.95
N ARG A 158 21.83 -12.68 -4.19
CA ARG A 158 22.12 -14.09 -4.50
C ARG A 158 21.20 -14.62 -5.62
N PRO A 159 21.23 -14.02 -6.83
CA PRO A 159 20.46 -14.54 -7.95
C PRO A 159 20.92 -15.95 -8.32
N ILE A 160 19.99 -16.81 -8.74
CA ILE A 160 20.24 -18.20 -9.09
C ILE A 160 20.69 -18.28 -10.56
N CYS A 161 21.83 -17.66 -10.86
CA CYS A 161 22.35 -17.54 -12.23
C CYS A 161 22.54 -18.88 -12.96
N PRO A 162 23.02 -19.97 -12.33
CA PRO A 162 23.23 -21.25 -13.04
C PRO A 162 21.96 -21.86 -13.64
N THR A 163 20.78 -21.55 -13.09
CA THR A 163 19.49 -22.05 -13.59
C THR A 163 18.72 -20.98 -14.38
N CYS A 164 19.35 -19.83 -14.65
CA CYS A 164 18.70 -18.72 -15.34
C CYS A 164 18.59 -19.01 -16.84
N PRO A 165 17.39 -18.94 -17.44
CA PRO A 165 17.19 -19.28 -18.86
C PRO A 165 17.86 -18.30 -19.83
N VAL A 166 18.34 -17.15 -19.34
CA VAL A 166 19.05 -16.12 -20.13
C VAL A 166 20.48 -15.90 -19.62
N THR A 167 21.08 -16.93 -19.01
CA THR A 167 22.42 -16.84 -18.41
C THR A 167 23.50 -16.48 -19.43
N GLU A 168 23.46 -17.07 -20.63
CA GLU A 168 24.48 -16.88 -21.67
C GLU A 168 24.46 -15.45 -22.25
N ASP A 169 23.28 -14.83 -22.30
CA ASP A 169 23.11 -13.45 -22.78
C ASP A 169 23.36 -12.39 -21.70
N CYS A 170 23.61 -12.80 -20.45
CA CYS A 170 23.65 -11.87 -19.33
C CYS A 170 25.03 -11.22 -19.16
N GLU A 171 25.15 -9.95 -19.58
CA GLU A 171 26.38 -9.17 -19.46
C GLU A 171 26.85 -9.02 -18.02
N ALA A 172 25.93 -8.77 -17.07
CA ALA A 172 26.33 -8.62 -15.67
C ALA A 172 26.87 -9.93 -15.06
N ARG A 173 26.40 -11.09 -15.55
CA ARG A 173 26.96 -12.41 -15.21
C ARG A 173 28.35 -12.59 -15.81
N ARG A 174 28.54 -12.24 -17.08
CA ARG A 174 29.86 -12.29 -17.74
C ARG A 174 30.91 -11.42 -17.04
N ARG A 175 30.48 -10.31 -16.43
CA ARG A 175 31.33 -9.42 -15.60
C ARG A 175 31.59 -9.93 -14.18
N GLY A 176 30.98 -11.04 -13.76
CA GLY A 176 31.17 -11.64 -12.44
C GLY A 176 30.43 -10.97 -11.28
N ASP A 177 29.77 -9.82 -11.49
CA ASP A 177 29.02 -9.12 -10.43
C ASP A 177 27.62 -8.64 -10.89
N PRO A 178 26.62 -9.55 -10.90
CA PRO A 178 25.24 -9.19 -11.18
C PRO A 178 24.59 -8.26 -10.14
N GLU A 179 25.08 -8.22 -8.91
CA GLU A 179 24.49 -7.40 -7.83
C GLU A 179 24.88 -5.92 -7.94
N ALA A 180 25.93 -5.60 -8.70
CA ALA A 180 26.30 -4.22 -9.01
C ALA A 180 25.29 -3.48 -9.94
N PHE A 181 24.35 -4.19 -10.56
CA PHE A 181 23.40 -3.62 -11.52
C PHE A 181 21.94 -3.66 -11.00
N PRO A 182 21.14 -2.61 -11.22
CA PRO A 182 21.51 -1.33 -11.87
C PRO A 182 22.40 -0.41 -11.04
N GLY A 183 22.46 -0.63 -9.73
CA GLY A 183 23.14 0.22 -8.77
C GLY A 183 22.37 0.23 -7.46
N ARG A 184 22.84 0.99 -6.48
CA ARG A 184 22.16 1.11 -5.19
C ARG A 184 21.42 2.45 -5.11
N ARG A 185 20.21 2.41 -4.56
CA ARG A 185 19.49 3.62 -4.17
C ARG A 185 19.85 3.94 -2.73
N SER A 186 20.26 5.19 -2.46
CA SER A 186 20.42 5.67 -1.08
C SER A 186 19.08 5.56 -0.34
N ARG A 187 19.12 5.05 0.89
CA ARG A 187 17.96 5.00 1.77
C ARG A 187 18.07 6.17 2.75
N PRO A 188 17.01 6.98 2.92
CA PRO A 188 17.02 8.03 3.92
C PRO A 188 17.21 7.43 5.32
N SER A 189 17.91 8.17 6.17
CA SER A 189 18.11 7.78 7.57
C SER A 189 16.76 7.61 8.28
N PRO A 190 16.65 6.62 9.19
CA PRO A 190 15.45 6.47 10.00
C PRO A 190 15.20 7.69 10.87
N VAL A 191 13.93 8.08 11.01
CA VAL A 191 13.48 9.15 11.92
C VAL A 191 12.59 8.53 12.99
N SER A 192 12.93 8.70 14.26
CA SER A 192 12.11 8.25 15.39
C SER A 192 10.95 9.22 15.61
N VAL A 193 9.75 8.68 15.85
CA VAL A 193 8.54 9.46 16.12
C VAL A 193 7.81 8.83 17.30
N SER A 194 7.39 9.67 18.26
CA SER A 194 6.56 9.25 19.38
C SER A 194 5.08 9.45 19.05
N LEU A 195 4.25 8.43 19.27
CA LEU A 195 2.81 8.49 19.08
C LEU A 195 2.10 8.05 20.37
N ALA A 196 1.21 8.89 20.88
CA ALA A 196 0.31 8.52 21.96
C ALA A 196 -1.06 8.19 21.37
N ALA A 197 -1.65 7.04 21.73
CA ALA A 197 -2.99 6.64 21.31
C ALA A 197 -3.88 6.36 22.53
N ALA A 198 -5.17 6.65 22.43
CA ALA A 198 -6.15 6.41 23.47
C ALA A 198 -7.14 5.31 23.08
N ILE A 199 -7.50 4.47 24.04
CA ILE A 199 -8.59 3.51 23.93
C ILE A 199 -9.66 3.88 24.95
N ALA A 200 -10.85 4.18 24.45
CA ALA A 200 -12.04 4.31 25.28
C ALA A 200 -12.93 3.08 25.09
N ARG A 201 -13.50 2.57 26.18
CA ARG A 201 -14.38 1.40 26.20
C ARG A 201 -15.77 1.78 26.70
N LYS A 202 -16.83 1.30 26.03
CA LYS A 202 -18.22 1.43 26.49
C LYS A 202 -19.02 0.22 26.04
N ALA A 203 -19.58 -0.53 26.98
CA ALA A 203 -20.40 -1.73 26.71
C ALA A 203 -19.74 -2.68 25.68
N GLY A 204 -18.48 -3.06 25.94
CA GLY A 204 -17.70 -3.95 25.08
C GLY A 204 -17.23 -3.34 23.74
N ARG A 205 -17.54 -2.08 23.45
CA ARG A 205 -17.14 -1.38 22.22
C ARG A 205 -15.95 -0.45 22.43
N LEU A 206 -15.24 -0.18 21.36
CA LEU A 206 -14.06 0.67 21.26
C LEU A 206 -14.39 1.93 20.47
N LEU A 207 -13.97 3.10 20.96
CA LEU A 207 -14.15 4.35 20.22
C LEU A 207 -13.07 4.54 19.16
N LEU A 208 -13.48 4.70 17.91
CA LEU A 208 -12.62 5.17 16.83
C LEU A 208 -13.12 6.49 16.29
N VAL A 209 -12.21 7.29 15.74
CA VAL A 209 -12.47 8.55 15.06
C VAL A 209 -12.09 8.43 13.58
N ARG A 210 -12.77 9.17 12.72
CA ARG A 210 -12.43 9.25 11.31
C ARG A 210 -11.28 10.23 11.12
N ARG A 211 -10.22 9.78 10.45
CA ARG A 211 -9.03 10.58 10.22
C ARG A 211 -9.31 11.66 9.18
N ARG A 212 -9.04 12.92 9.53
CA ARG A 212 -9.05 14.07 8.62
C ARG A 212 -7.62 14.55 8.37
N SER A 213 -7.00 14.08 7.31
CA SER A 213 -5.65 14.51 6.92
C SER A 213 -5.34 14.14 5.48
N THR A 214 -4.25 14.68 4.92
CA THR A 214 -3.78 14.33 3.57
C THR A 214 -3.46 12.84 3.43
N TRP A 215 -2.84 12.23 4.44
CA TRP A 215 -2.51 10.81 4.47
C TRP A 215 -3.58 10.02 5.23
N LEU A 216 -3.94 8.83 4.74
CA LEU A 216 -4.89 7.93 5.41
C LEU A 216 -6.26 8.57 5.69
N ASN A 217 -6.63 9.63 4.95
CA ASN A 217 -7.92 10.33 5.08
C ASN A 217 -9.08 9.34 5.12
N GLY A 218 -10.14 9.63 5.88
CA GLY A 218 -11.38 8.87 5.89
C GLY A 218 -11.31 7.50 6.58
N LEU A 219 -10.12 7.01 6.93
CA LEU A 219 -9.95 5.75 7.67
C LEU A 219 -10.29 5.94 9.14
N TRP A 220 -10.74 4.86 9.77
CA TRP A 220 -11.01 4.84 11.20
C TRP A 220 -9.72 4.55 11.99
N GLU A 221 -9.49 5.31 13.06
CA GLU A 221 -8.34 5.14 13.93
C GLU A 221 -8.68 5.43 15.39
N PHE A 222 -7.86 4.93 16.31
CA PHE A 222 -7.92 5.38 17.69
C PHE A 222 -7.49 6.85 17.76
N PRO A 223 -8.13 7.66 18.63
CA PRO A 223 -7.64 9.01 18.92
C PRO A 223 -6.15 8.96 19.24
N SER A 224 -5.35 9.67 18.45
CA SER A 224 -3.90 9.63 18.56
C SER A 224 -3.28 10.99 18.31
N ALA A 225 -2.05 11.19 18.79
CA ALA A 225 -1.24 12.36 18.47
C ALA A 225 0.24 11.97 18.37
N GLU A 226 0.92 12.54 17.37
CA GLU A 226 2.36 12.37 17.13
C GLU A 226 3.13 13.58 17.66
N ALA A 227 4.34 13.35 18.15
CA ALA A 227 5.33 14.38 18.51
C ALA A 227 6.75 13.78 18.49
N ASP A 228 7.75 14.62 18.76
CA ASP A 228 9.14 14.20 18.81
C ASP A 228 9.48 13.46 20.12
N SER A 229 8.76 13.76 21.22
CA SER A 229 8.90 13.07 22.51
C SER A 229 7.61 12.39 23.01
N PRO A 230 7.71 11.34 23.85
CA PRO A 230 6.55 10.67 24.44
C PRO A 230 5.64 11.60 25.27
N GLU A 231 6.24 12.51 26.04
CA GLU A 231 5.53 13.45 26.90
C GLU A 231 4.72 14.46 26.08
N GLU A 232 5.29 14.99 25.00
CA GLU A 232 4.60 15.89 24.09
C GLU A 232 3.46 15.19 23.34
N ALA A 233 3.70 13.97 22.86
CA ALA A 233 2.68 13.17 22.20
C ALA A 233 1.49 12.93 23.14
N ARG A 234 1.75 12.61 24.41
CA ARG A 234 0.70 12.43 25.44
C ARG A 234 -0.05 13.74 25.71
N ARG A 235 0.65 14.88 25.84
CA ARG A 235 0.00 16.20 26.02
C ARG A 235 -0.87 16.56 24.81
N ALA A 236 -0.39 16.30 23.60
CA ALA A 236 -1.14 16.52 22.37
C ALA A 236 -2.38 15.61 22.27
N LEU A 237 -2.25 14.35 22.67
CA LEU A 237 -3.37 13.41 22.76
C LEU A 237 -4.43 13.92 23.74
N ALA A 238 -4.04 14.34 24.95
CA ALA A 238 -4.97 14.87 25.94
C ALA A 238 -5.78 16.05 25.38
N ARG A 239 -5.16 16.96 24.62
CA ARG A 239 -5.87 18.05 23.92
C ARG A 239 -6.84 17.54 22.87
N ARG A 240 -6.49 16.49 22.12
CA ARG A 240 -7.38 15.86 21.11
C ARG A 240 -8.55 15.09 21.72
N LEU A 241 -8.44 14.67 22.97
CA LEU A 241 -9.51 13.95 23.67
C LEU A 241 -10.57 14.88 24.27
N ARG A 242 -10.22 16.13 24.65
CA ARG A 242 -11.17 17.07 25.23
C ARG A 242 -12.44 17.27 24.38
N PRO A 243 -12.35 17.47 23.06
CA PRO A 243 -13.55 17.58 22.24
C PRO A 243 -14.34 16.25 22.25
N LEU A 244 -13.70 15.09 22.34
CA LEU A 244 -14.40 13.80 22.43
C LEU A 244 -15.04 13.54 23.82
N GLU A 245 -15.00 14.50 24.74
CA GLU A 245 -15.44 14.32 26.13
C GLU A 245 -14.76 13.11 26.78
N LEU A 246 -13.46 12.97 26.50
CA LEU A 246 -12.61 11.92 27.05
C LEU A 246 -11.42 12.54 27.78
N ALA A 247 -10.99 11.88 28.85
CA ALA A 247 -9.72 12.15 29.52
C ALA A 247 -8.89 10.88 29.66
N LEU A 248 -7.57 11.05 29.72
CA LEU A 248 -6.66 9.93 30.02
C LEU A 248 -6.84 9.53 31.48
N HIS A 249 -7.06 8.24 31.72
CA HIS A 249 -7.22 7.69 33.08
C HIS A 249 -5.92 7.76 33.89
N SER A 250 -4.76 7.60 33.23
CA SER A 250 -3.44 7.53 33.87
C SER A 250 -2.36 8.20 33.02
N SER A 251 -1.27 8.61 33.69
CA SER A 251 -0.04 9.07 33.05
C SER A 251 0.81 7.92 32.48
N ARG A 252 0.55 6.68 32.89
CA ARG A 252 1.26 5.49 32.41
C ARG A 252 0.49 4.81 31.27
N PRO A 253 1.17 4.37 30.20
CA PRO A 253 0.53 3.62 29.13
C PRO A 253 0.15 2.20 29.62
N ILE A 254 -0.98 1.70 29.14
CA ILE A 254 -1.43 0.32 29.37
C ILE A 254 -0.74 -0.68 28.45
N ALA A 255 -0.27 -0.22 27.28
CA ALA A 255 0.41 -1.06 26.30
C ALA A 255 1.35 -0.23 25.42
N ARG A 256 2.25 -0.92 24.70
CA ARG A 256 3.13 -0.31 23.71
C ARG A 256 3.05 -1.06 22.38
N ALA A 257 3.17 -0.33 21.28
CA ALA A 257 3.25 -0.90 19.94
C ALA A 257 4.35 -0.21 19.12
N ARG A 258 4.78 -0.86 18.03
CA ARG A 258 5.77 -0.32 17.10
C ARG A 258 5.28 -0.43 15.66
N HIS A 259 5.50 0.61 14.89
CA HIS A 259 5.14 0.64 13.47
C HIS A 259 6.19 1.40 12.66
N THR A 260 6.40 1.00 11.41
CA THR A 260 7.37 1.64 10.53
C THR A 260 6.68 2.02 9.23
N VAL A 261 6.82 3.28 8.82
CA VAL A 261 6.31 3.80 7.55
C VAL A 261 7.44 4.51 6.82
N VAL A 262 7.84 3.96 5.67
CA VAL A 262 8.99 4.47 4.90
C VAL A 262 10.27 4.49 5.77
N ASN A 263 10.71 5.66 6.25
CA ASN A 263 11.85 5.81 7.15
C ASN A 263 11.44 6.19 8.59
N ARG A 264 10.14 6.35 8.86
CA ARG A 264 9.64 6.73 10.18
C ARG A 264 9.48 5.51 11.06
N ARG A 265 10.21 5.46 12.18
CA ARG A 265 10.08 4.46 13.25
C ARG A 265 9.16 5.04 14.32
N ILE A 266 7.92 4.58 14.33
CA ILE A 266 6.86 5.09 15.20
C ILE A 266 6.79 4.19 16.44
N GLU A 267 7.09 4.78 17.58
CA GLU A 267 6.88 4.18 18.89
C GLU A 267 5.56 4.64 19.47
N VAL A 268 4.72 3.67 19.85
CA VAL A 268 3.35 3.94 20.28
C VAL A 268 3.19 3.63 21.76
N ALA A 269 2.73 4.62 22.51
CA ALA A 269 2.24 4.46 23.87
C ALA A 269 0.71 4.49 23.85
N VAL A 270 0.08 3.42 24.35
CA VAL A 270 -1.38 3.26 24.36
C VAL A 270 -1.88 3.55 25.76
N PHE A 271 -2.88 4.41 25.88
CA PHE A 271 -3.47 4.85 27.15
C PHE A 271 -4.95 4.48 27.21
N LEU A 272 -5.44 4.19 28.42
CA LEU A 272 -6.87 4.11 28.68
C LEU A 272 -7.45 5.53 28.79
N ALA A 273 -8.57 5.75 28.13
CA ALA A 273 -9.34 6.99 28.24
C ALA A 273 -10.78 6.70 28.70
N GLU A 274 -11.30 7.59 29.52
CA GLU A 274 -12.63 7.48 30.13
C GLU A 274 -13.49 8.69 29.78
N PRO A 275 -14.83 8.52 29.67
CA PRO A 275 -15.76 9.62 29.47
C PRO A 275 -15.68 10.64 30.61
N VAL A 276 -15.72 11.93 30.24
CA VAL A 276 -15.80 13.06 31.16
C VAL A 276 -17.14 13.74 30.92
N GLY A 277 -18.20 13.22 31.56
CA GLY A 277 -19.57 13.72 31.41
C GLY A 277 -20.59 12.68 30.94
N SER A 278 -21.86 13.09 30.92
CA SER A 278 -23.03 12.23 30.61
C SER A 278 -23.55 12.38 29.17
N ASN A 279 -23.09 13.41 28.43
CA ASN A 279 -23.52 13.62 27.05
C ASN A 279 -22.69 12.73 26.12
N GLY A 280 -23.35 11.80 25.44
CA GLY A 280 -22.66 10.95 24.47
C GLY A 280 -22.02 11.76 23.32
N LEU A 281 -21.09 11.12 22.61
CA LEU A 281 -20.33 11.61 21.44
C LEU A 281 -21.19 12.02 20.20
N ARG A 282 -22.28 12.77 20.37
CA ARG A 282 -23.17 13.19 19.29
C ARG A 282 -22.47 14.20 18.37
N GLY A 283 -22.59 13.99 17.06
CA GLY A 283 -22.20 14.96 16.03
C GLY A 283 -20.70 15.02 15.66
N ARG A 284 -19.87 14.12 16.19
CA ARG A 284 -18.45 14.03 15.83
C ARG A 284 -18.26 12.84 14.90
N GLU A 285 -17.28 12.89 13.98
CA GLU A 285 -16.89 11.74 13.15
C GLU A 285 -16.22 10.65 14.01
N ALA A 286 -16.96 10.12 14.96
CA ALA A 286 -16.54 9.16 15.96
C ALA A 286 -17.62 8.07 16.05
N ARG A 287 -17.20 6.82 16.14
CA ARG A 287 -18.10 5.67 16.18
C ARG A 287 -17.57 4.62 17.14
N TRP A 288 -18.48 3.97 17.85
CA TRP A 288 -18.20 2.81 18.67
C TRP A 288 -18.20 1.56 17.82
N PHE A 289 -17.11 0.80 17.85
CA PHE A 289 -16.93 -0.46 17.14
C PHE A 289 -16.84 -1.61 18.14
N LEU A 290 -17.52 -2.72 17.87
CA LEU A 290 -17.19 -4.00 18.50
C LEU A 290 -15.81 -4.45 18.02
N PRO A 291 -15.02 -5.16 18.84
CA PRO A 291 -13.72 -5.68 18.43
C PRO A 291 -13.78 -6.52 17.14
N VAL A 292 -14.85 -7.30 16.96
CA VAL A 292 -15.08 -8.10 15.75
C VAL A 292 -15.29 -7.25 14.49
N GLU A 293 -15.87 -6.06 14.62
CA GLU A 293 -16.09 -5.16 13.48
C GLU A 293 -14.77 -4.57 12.95
N LEU A 294 -13.73 -4.49 13.78
CA LEU A 294 -12.41 -3.98 13.37
C LEU A 294 -11.76 -4.84 12.29
N ALA A 295 -12.07 -6.14 12.21
CA ALA A 295 -11.55 -7.03 11.18
C ALA A 295 -11.87 -6.50 9.76
N ASN A 296 -13.10 -6.00 9.59
CA ASN A 296 -13.65 -5.57 8.31
C ASN A 296 -13.75 -4.05 8.16
N ALA A 297 -13.43 -3.28 9.20
CA ALA A 297 -13.43 -1.82 9.11
C ALA A 297 -12.25 -1.29 8.27
N ALA A 298 -12.47 -0.13 7.63
CA ALA A 298 -11.44 0.63 6.93
C ALA A 298 -10.43 1.26 7.91
N ILE A 299 -9.60 0.43 8.54
CA ILE A 299 -8.60 0.84 9.55
C ILE A 299 -7.16 0.64 9.05
N PRO A 300 -6.20 1.53 9.40
CA PRO A 300 -4.78 1.31 9.15
C PRO A 300 -4.23 0.10 9.90
N THR A 301 -3.11 -0.47 9.41
CA THR A 301 -2.37 -1.52 10.10
C THR A 301 -1.94 -1.11 11.51
N LEU A 302 -1.58 0.17 11.70
CA LEU A 302 -1.22 0.68 13.03
C LEU A 302 -2.40 0.61 14.01
N THR A 303 -3.62 0.92 13.58
CA THR A 303 -4.83 0.81 14.40
C THR A 303 -5.06 -0.63 14.85
N ARG A 304 -4.87 -1.62 13.96
CA ARG A 304 -4.94 -3.04 14.32
C ARG A 304 -3.91 -3.39 15.40
N LYS A 305 -2.65 -2.98 15.20
CA LYS A 305 -1.57 -3.20 16.19
C LYS A 305 -1.87 -2.59 17.56
N ILE A 306 -2.52 -1.42 17.60
CA ILE A 306 -2.93 -0.78 18.86
C ILE A 306 -4.01 -1.60 19.56
N ALA A 307 -5.03 -2.05 18.82
CA ALA A 307 -6.09 -2.90 19.35
C ALA A 307 -5.52 -4.21 19.92
N ASP A 308 -4.67 -4.89 19.15
CA ASP A 308 -4.03 -6.15 19.55
C ASP A 308 -3.13 -5.97 20.78
N ALA A 309 -2.39 -4.86 20.86
CA ALA A 309 -1.53 -4.56 22.00
C ALA A 309 -2.34 -4.34 23.27
N ALA A 310 -3.46 -3.62 23.19
CA ALA A 310 -4.31 -3.36 24.33
C ALA A 310 -5.14 -4.57 24.78
N ALA A 311 -5.47 -5.48 23.85
CA ALA A 311 -6.16 -6.73 24.16
C ALA A 311 -5.28 -7.72 24.94
N ARG A 312 -3.95 -7.61 24.85
CA ARG A 312 -3.01 -8.45 25.63
C ARG A 312 -2.70 -7.92 27.03
N SER A 313 -3.07 -6.67 27.31
CA SER A 313 -2.68 -5.96 28.53
C SER A 313 -3.79 -5.88 29.59
N GLY A 314 -4.97 -6.44 29.32
CA GLY A 314 -6.08 -6.54 30.25
C GLY A 314 -6.80 -7.85 30.06
#